data_AF-A0A7C1PW49-F1
#
_entry.id   AF-A0A7C1PW49-F1
#
_cell.length_a   1.000
_cell.length_b   1.000
_cell.length_c   1.000
_cell.angle_alpha   90.00
_cell.angle_beta   90.00
_cell.angle_gamma   90.00
#
_symmetry.space_group_name_H-M   'P 1'
#
loop_
_entity.id
_entity.type
_entity.pdbx_description
1 polymer ?
#
loop_
_entity_poly.entity_id
_entity_poly.type
_entity_poly.pdbx_seq_one_letter_code
_entity_poly.pdbx_strand_id
1 'polypeptide(L)'
;EWLLLDGKWVDLVEYIREKMDVPIIVMTDYENKHLAIEATKAGVLDYVVKSEQMLSCMPYIVERALREWDHITKRTQAENALRESQRLLQNVFEAIQDGIIILDREYTIVQVNQFSIKE
;
A
#
# COMPACT_ATOMS: atom_id res chain seq x y z
N GLU A 1 -2.02 16.17 24.18
CA GLU A 1 -1.61 14.80 23.78
C GLU A 1 -2.54 13.84 24.49
N TRP A 2 -3.36 13.08 23.75
CA TRP A 2 -4.46 12.30 24.33
C TRP A 2 -4.03 10.84 24.45
N LEU A 3 -3.77 10.44 25.70
CA LEU A 3 -3.27 9.13 26.10
C LEU A 3 -4.44 8.14 26.23
N LEU A 4 -4.27 6.94 25.67
CA LEU A 4 -4.88 5.74 26.26
C LEU A 4 -4.30 5.58 27.68
N LEU A 5 -4.99 4.89 28.60
CA LEU A 5 -4.53 4.77 30.01
C LEU A 5 -3.07 4.28 30.17
N ASP A 6 -2.45 3.79 29.10
CA ASP A 6 -1.11 3.19 28.99
C ASP A 6 -0.16 3.79 27.91
N GLY A 7 -0.57 4.74 27.05
CA GLY A 7 0.29 5.29 25.98
C GLY A 7 -0.38 6.22 24.96
N LYS A 8 0.35 6.77 23.97
CA LYS A 8 -0.27 7.52 22.85
C LYS A 8 -0.84 6.51 21.84
N TRP A 9 -2.07 6.72 21.35
CA TRP A 9 -2.71 5.81 20.39
C TRP A 9 -1.93 5.68 19.07
N VAL A 10 -1.13 6.69 18.70
CA VAL A 10 -0.27 6.66 17.50
C VAL A 10 0.77 5.54 17.62
N ASP A 11 1.39 5.39 18.79
CA ASP A 11 2.40 4.35 19.04
C ASP A 11 1.80 2.95 18.87
N LEU A 12 0.52 2.77 19.25
CA LEU A 12 -0.21 1.52 19.05
C LEU A 12 -0.47 1.25 17.56
N VAL A 13 -0.85 2.27 16.79
CA VAL A 13 -1.06 2.14 15.34
C VAL A 13 0.24 1.78 14.64
N GLU A 14 1.34 2.45 14.97
CA GLU A 14 2.67 2.15 14.45
C GLU A 14 3.08 0.71 14.78
N TYR A 15 2.91 0.28 16.03
CA TYR A 15 3.19 -1.10 16.46
C TYR A 15 2.39 -2.14 15.67
N ILE A 16 1.09 -1.91 15.46
CA ILE A 16 0.25 -2.82 14.67
C ILE A 16 0.74 -2.85 13.22
N ARG A 17 1.04 -1.69 12.63
CA ARG A 17 1.53 -1.59 11.23
C ARG A 17 2.86 -2.29 11.02
N GLU A 18 3.76 -2.29 12.00
CA GLU A 18 5.03 -3.02 11.91
C GLU A 18 4.86 -4.54 11.93
N LYS A 19 3.77 -5.05 12.54
CA LYS A 19 3.57 -6.48 12.77
C LYS A 19 2.50 -7.11 11.88
N MET A 20 1.54 -6.32 11.43
CA MET A 20 0.32 -6.79 10.79
C MET A 20 -0.09 -5.88 9.63
N ASP A 21 -0.46 -6.50 8.52
CA ASP A 21 -1.04 -5.81 7.37
C ASP A 21 -2.56 -5.92 7.43
N VAL A 22 -3.18 -5.07 8.24
CA VAL A 22 -4.63 -5.07 8.51
C VAL A 22 -5.22 -3.66 8.43
N PRO A 23 -6.52 -3.51 8.09
CA PRO A 23 -7.17 -2.22 8.14
C PRO A 23 -7.40 -1.80 9.59
N ILE A 24 -6.97 -0.59 9.93
CA ILE A 24 -7.15 -0.03 11.27
C ILE A 24 -8.21 1.07 11.16
N ILE A 25 -9.21 1.05 12.04
CA ILE A 25 -10.18 2.15 12.20
C ILE A 25 -10.04 2.67 13.62
N VAL A 26 -9.89 3.98 13.77
CA VAL A 26 -9.83 4.63 15.08
C VAL A 26 -11.20 5.18 15.42
N MET A 27 -11.70 4.84 16.60
CA MET A 27 -12.96 5.36 17.14
C MET A 27 -12.75 6.17 18.41
N THR A 28 -13.37 7.35 18.50
CA THR A 28 -13.22 8.24 19.67
C THR A 28 -14.44 9.12 19.90
N ASP A 29 -14.69 9.52 21.15
CA ASP A 29 -15.83 10.36 21.55
C ASP A 29 -15.65 11.84 21.17
N TYR A 30 -14.48 12.22 20.63
CA TYR A 30 -14.15 13.62 20.34
C TYR A 30 -14.17 13.92 18.84
N GLU A 31 -14.94 14.94 18.45
CA GLU A 31 -14.84 15.56 17.13
C GLU A 31 -13.62 16.50 17.08
N ASN A 32 -12.45 15.97 16.72
CA ASN A 32 -11.26 16.76 16.54
C ASN A 32 -10.66 16.55 15.15
N LYS A 33 -10.78 17.56 14.29
CA LYS A 33 -10.22 17.54 12.92
C LYS A 33 -8.71 17.36 12.89
N HIS A 34 -7.98 17.89 13.88
CA HIS A 34 -6.54 17.68 13.97
C HIS A 34 -6.21 16.21 14.22
N LEU A 35 -7.00 15.55 15.06
CA LEU A 35 -6.82 14.13 15.38
C LEU A 35 -7.12 13.24 14.17
N ALA A 36 -8.15 13.57 13.39
CA ALA A 36 -8.45 12.86 12.14
C ALA A 36 -7.28 12.95 11.14
N ILE A 37 -6.64 14.11 11.02
CA ILE A 37 -5.46 14.29 10.14
C ILE A 37 -4.27 13.48 10.66
N GLU A 38 -4.02 13.47 11.97
CA GLU A 38 -2.96 12.65 12.58
C GLU A 38 -3.21 11.16 12.37
N ALA A 39 -4.46 10.69 12.49
CA ALA A 39 -4.86 9.31 12.21
C ALA A 39 -4.61 8.93 10.75
N THR A 40 -4.97 9.79 9.80
CA THR A 40 -4.65 9.55 8.38
C THR A 40 -3.15 9.45 8.16
N LYS A 41 -2.34 10.32 8.78
CA LYS A 41 -0.87 10.29 8.66
C LYS A 41 -0.25 9.03 9.27
N ALA A 42 -0.82 8.52 10.37
CA ALA A 42 -0.41 7.28 11.01
C ALA A 42 -0.81 6.02 10.20
N GLY A 43 -1.50 6.19 9.07
CA GLY A 43 -1.91 5.10 8.20
C GLY A 43 -3.15 4.36 8.71
N VAL A 44 -4.02 5.01 9.47
CA VAL A 44 -5.35 4.47 9.79
C VAL A 44 -6.23 4.55 8.53
N LEU A 45 -7.07 3.56 8.31
CA LEU A 45 -8.00 3.52 7.17
C LEU A 45 -9.16 4.51 7.36
N ASP A 46 -9.68 4.63 8.58
CA ASP A 46 -10.78 5.55 8.89
C ASP A 46 -10.75 6.06 10.33
N TYR A 47 -11.28 7.26 10.55
CA TYR A 47 -11.46 7.87 11.85
C TYR A 47 -12.96 8.13 12.07
N VAL A 48 -13.53 7.47 13.07
CA VAL A 48 -14.97 7.48 13.33
C VAL A 48 -15.23 8.10 14.70
N VAL A 49 -16.09 9.12 14.72
CA VAL A 49 -16.58 9.72 15.96
C VAL A 49 -17.62 8.79 16.56
N LYS A 50 -17.41 8.38 17.82
CA LYS A 50 -18.33 7.50 18.54
C LYS A 50 -19.61 8.26 18.84
N SER A 51 -20.71 7.72 18.32
CA SER A 51 -22.07 8.15 18.65
C SER A 51 -22.99 6.94 18.61
N GLU A 52 -24.16 7.03 19.25
CA GLU A 52 -25.17 5.97 19.22
C GLU A 52 -25.60 5.64 17.78
N GLN A 53 -25.69 6.67 16.92
CA GLN A 53 -25.97 6.49 15.50
C GLN A 53 -24.83 5.73 14.79
N MET A 54 -23.57 6.08 15.06
CA MET A 54 -22.43 5.40 14.43
C MET A 54 -22.28 3.96 14.91
N LEU A 55 -22.54 3.69 16.19
CA LEU A 55 -22.58 2.34 16.74
C LEU A 55 -23.64 1.47 16.04
N SER A 56 -24.81 2.03 15.76
CA SER A 56 -25.88 1.34 15.03
C SER A 56 -25.50 1.03 13.58
N CYS A 57 -24.66 1.87 12.96
CA CYS A 57 -24.16 1.69 11.60
C CYS A 57 -22.83 0.90 11.52
N MET A 58 -22.31 0.41 12.64
CA MET A 58 -20.99 -0.27 12.68
C MET A 58 -20.84 -1.44 11.70
N PRO A 59 -21.84 -2.33 11.52
CA PRO A 59 -21.71 -3.40 10.53
C PRO A 59 -21.39 -2.86 9.13
N TYR A 60 -22.06 -1.78 8.73
CA TYR A 60 -21.82 -1.12 7.45
C TYR A 60 -20.43 -0.47 7.38
N ILE A 61 -19.98 0.20 8.45
CA ILE A 61 -18.65 0.82 8.50
C ILE A 61 -17.55 -0.24 8.33
N VAL A 62 -17.67 -1.37 9.02
CA VAL A 62 -16.71 -2.48 8.93
C VAL A 62 -16.73 -3.12 7.56
N GLU A 63 -17.90 -3.40 6.99
CA GLU A 63 -18.01 -3.95 5.63
C GLU A 63 -17.38 -3.04 4.58
N ARG A 64 -17.61 -1.73 4.69
CA ARG A 64 -17.00 -0.73 3.82
C ARG A 64 -15.47 -0.74 3.94
N ALA A 65 -14.96 -0.73 5.17
CA ALA A 65 -13.53 -0.74 5.43
C ALA A 65 -12.85 -2.01 4.92
N LEU A 66 -13.46 -3.18 5.10
CA LEU A 66 -12.93 -4.44 4.57
C LEU A 66 -12.90 -4.47 3.05
N ARG A 67 -13.93 -3.91 2.39
CA ARG A 67 -13.96 -3.81 0.92
C ARG A 67 -12.85 -2.88 0.41
N GLU A 68 -12.69 -1.73 1.04
CA GLU A 68 -11.63 -0.78 0.67
C GLU A 68 -10.24 -1.38 0.90
N TRP A 69 -10.05 -2.07 2.01
CA TRP A 69 -8.83 -2.79 2.30
C TRP A 69 -8.52 -3.85 1.24
N ASP A 70 -9.49 -4.69 0.88
CA ASP A 70 -9.33 -5.70 -0.16
C ASP A 70 -8.90 -5.09 -1.50
N HIS A 71 -9.46 -3.94 -1.88
CA HIS A 71 -9.05 -3.22 -3.09
C HIS A 71 -7.58 -2.74 -3.00
N ILE A 72 -7.19 -2.16 -1.88
CA ILE A 72 -5.81 -1.69 -1.65
C ILE A 72 -4.85 -2.88 -1.72
N THR A 73 -5.11 -3.95 -0.96
CA THR A 73 -4.25 -5.13 -0.90
C THR A 73 -4.11 -5.79 -2.28
N LYS A 74 -5.21 -5.99 -3.00
CA LYS A 74 -5.16 -6.58 -4.36
C LYS A 74 -4.35 -5.73 -5.32
N ARG A 75 -4.52 -4.41 -5.27
CA ARG A 75 -3.76 -3.49 -6.12
C ARG A 75 -2.27 -3.57 -5.80
N THR A 76 -1.88 -3.50 -4.53
CA THR A 76 -0.48 -3.59 -4.11
C THR A 76 0.14 -4.93 -4.50
N GLN A 77 -0.59 -6.04 -4.36
CA GLN A 77 -0.13 -7.36 -4.79
C GLN A 77 0.10 -7.42 -6.30
N ALA A 78 -0.83 -6.89 -7.10
CA ALA A 78 -0.70 -6.87 -8.56
C ALA A 78 0.48 -6.02 -9.01
N GLU A 79 0.68 -4.83 -8.41
CA GLU A 79 1.82 -3.95 -8.69
C GLU A 79 3.16 -4.63 -8.34
N ASN A 80 3.24 -5.31 -7.20
CA ASN A 80 4.42 -6.05 -6.79
C ASN A 80 4.71 -7.25 -7.70
N ALA A 81 3.68 -8.01 -8.09
CA ALA A 81 3.83 -9.13 -9.01
C ALA A 81 4.31 -8.67 -10.40
N LEU A 82 3.78 -7.54 -10.89
CA LEU A 82 4.24 -6.94 -12.14
C LEU A 82 5.69 -6.51 -12.05
N ARG A 83 6.07 -5.82 -10.95
CA ARG A 83 7.46 -5.40 -10.73
C ARG A 83 8.42 -6.58 -10.68
N GLU A 84 8.05 -7.67 -10.02
CA GLU A 84 8.91 -8.86 -9.93
C GLU A 84 9.02 -9.57 -11.29
N SER A 85 7.93 -9.66 -12.04
CA SER A 85 7.96 -10.20 -13.41
C SER A 85 8.85 -9.36 -14.33
N GLN A 86 8.74 -8.04 -14.28
CA GLN A 86 9.60 -7.13 -15.05
C GLN A 86 11.07 -7.27 -14.65
N ARG A 87 11.36 -7.37 -13.35
CA ARG A 87 12.73 -7.59 -12.84
C ARG A 87 13.30 -8.91 -13.31
N LEU A 88 12.50 -9.99 -13.28
CA LEU A 88 12.90 -11.30 -13.78
C LEU A 88 13.18 -11.25 -15.29
N LEU A 89 12.27 -10.66 -16.07
CA LEU A 89 12.45 -10.52 -17.53
C LEU A 89 13.69 -9.70 -17.86
N GLN A 90 13.92 -8.59 -17.15
CA GLN A 90 15.14 -7.80 -17.32
C GLN A 90 16.38 -8.62 -16.99
N ASN A 91 16.40 -9.31 -15.84
CA ASN A 91 17.56 -10.11 -15.44
C ASN A 91 17.86 -11.24 -16.45
N VAL A 92 16.82 -11.91 -16.95
CA VAL A 92 16.96 -12.94 -17.98
C VAL A 92 17.49 -12.33 -19.28
N PHE A 93 16.90 -11.22 -19.74
CA PHE A 93 17.33 -10.51 -20.93
C PHE A 93 18.81 -10.11 -20.87
N GLU A 94 19.25 -9.57 -19.74
CA GLU A 94 20.65 -9.16 -19.52
C GLU A 94 21.62 -10.34 -19.39
N ALA A 95 21.18 -11.48 -18.86
CA ALA A 95 22.03 -12.64 -18.63
C ALA A 95 22.28 -13.50 -19.88
N ILE A 96 21.51 -13.31 -20.95
CA ILE A 96 21.67 -14.04 -22.21
C ILE A 96 23.01 -13.69 -22.85
N GLN A 97 23.79 -14.71 -23.21
CA GLN A 97 25.12 -14.59 -23.84
C GLN A 97 25.04 -14.51 -25.37
N ASP A 98 23.88 -14.13 -25.90
CA ASP A 98 23.65 -13.82 -27.31
C ASP A 98 23.25 -12.35 -27.42
N GLY A 99 23.64 -11.70 -28.52
CA GLY A 99 23.25 -10.32 -28.75
C GLY A 99 21.76 -10.20 -29.07
N ILE A 100 20.99 -9.53 -28.20
CA ILE A 100 19.56 -9.24 -28.43
C ILE A 100 19.37 -7.75 -28.59
N ILE A 101 18.75 -7.37 -29.71
CA ILE A 101 18.37 -5.99 -30.04
C ILE A 101 16.87 -5.96 -30.30
N ILE A 102 16.15 -5.08 -29.58
CA ILE A 102 14.73 -4.84 -29.76
C ILE A 102 14.55 -3.52 -30.49
N LEU A 103 13.81 -3.55 -31.59
CA LEU A 103 13.52 -2.41 -32.45
C LEU A 103 12.03 -2.06 -32.41
N ASP A 104 11.70 -0.78 -32.57
CA ASP A 104 10.33 -0.35 -32.86
C ASP A 104 9.98 -0.49 -34.35
N ARG A 105 8.82 0.02 -34.76
CA ARG A 105 8.33 -0.08 -36.15
C ARG A 105 9.13 0.80 -37.12
N GLU A 106 9.81 1.80 -36.59
CA GLU A 106 10.65 2.76 -37.32
C GLU A 106 12.13 2.33 -37.34
N TYR A 107 12.43 1.11 -36.89
CA TYR A 107 13.78 0.54 -36.78
C TYR A 107 14.70 1.28 -35.79
N THR A 108 14.12 2.01 -34.83
CA THR A 108 14.90 2.61 -33.74
C THR A 108 15.17 1.57 -32.67
N ILE A 109 16.41 1.54 -32.14
CA ILE A 109 16.78 0.67 -31.03
C ILE A 109 16.04 1.14 -29.77
N VAL A 110 15.17 0.28 -29.25
CA VAL A 110 14.42 0.50 -28.00
C VAL A 110 15.16 -0.10 -26.82
N GLN A 111 15.79 -1.26 -27.03
CA GLN A 111 16.49 -1.97 -25.97
C GLN A 111 17.58 -2.89 -26.55
N VAL A 112 18.68 -3.03 -25.83
CA VAL A 112 19.75 -4.00 -26.11
C VAL A 112 20.19 -4.63 -24.80
N ASN A 113 20.57 -5.91 -24.84
CA ASN A 113 21.12 -6.57 -23.66
C ASN A 113 22.61 -6.25 -23.49
N GLN A 114 23.13 -6.45 -22.28
CA GLN A 114 24.51 -6.14 -21.93
C GLN A 114 25.54 -6.86 -22.82
N PHE A 115 25.25 -8.07 -23.29
CA PHE A 115 26.15 -8.79 -24.19
C PHE A 115 26.36 -8.04 -25.51
N SER A 116 25.30 -7.47 -26.09
CA SER A 116 25.36 -6.70 -27.35
C SER A 116 26.19 -5.41 -27.26
N ILE A 117 26.45 -4.91 -26.04
CA ILE A 117 27.24 -3.69 -25.81
C ILE A 117 28.72 -4.02 -25.61
N LYS A 118 29.07 -5.28 -25.34
CA LYS A 118 30.45 -5.73 -25.12
C LYS A 118 31.06 -6.26 -26.42
N GLU A 119 31.47 -5.35 -27.30
CA GLU A 119 32.57 -5.55 -28.27
C GLU A 119 33.45 -4.29 -28.34
#